data_AF-A0AAQ3PUG1-F1
#
_entry.id   AF-A0AAQ3PUG1-F1
#
_cell.length_a   1.000
_cell.length_b   1.000
_cell.length_c   1.000
_cell.angle_alpha   90.00
_cell.angle_beta   90.00
_cell.angle_gamma   90.00
#
_symmetry.space_group_name_H-M   'P 1'
#
loop_
_entity.id
_entity.type
_entity.pdbx_description
1 polymer ?
#
loop_
_entity_poly.entity_id
_entity_poly.type
_entity_poly.pdbx_seq_one_letter_code
_entity_poly.pdbx_strand_id
1 'polypeptide(L)'
;MIKAAPSVSQANVLRPDVLDPPGLLYDLTSASHAYSNTNASQPSTNFVEQKLYTDDELELFLIEWINNPSCNTPIREMPVYLYDLDQLRSGGNEQYFLMVLQTFRENKIKRKFENHSWSYSTLAYGKFTEQVTYQYKKDGKLIKDVRIIEFTKRGGPKDKALVKIVFNDRRKGDLHRKQKDVLPKQVLQMQKSQLQGPAKESQDKCESCSKLKEMYDSLLQQKEQELDDVKKKLKEMYVSLLQQKEQELDDVKKKWQEAQAQVAKLGLSVNDIQEIIRAGVQALKQVGASLHPRQHDEEHDDAGGLTYRQDGGENGPGLRSAVGCGICCQDS
;
A
#
# COMPACT_ATOMS: atom_id res chain seq x y z
N MET A 1 -49.03 19.72 25.84
CA MET A 1 -48.73 20.46 24.59
C MET A 1 -47.32 20.11 24.17
N ILE A 2 -47.19 19.22 23.17
CA ILE A 2 -45.91 18.70 22.70
C ILE A 2 -45.54 19.48 21.43
N LYS A 3 -44.45 20.24 21.46
CA LYS A 3 -43.89 20.90 20.27
C LYS A 3 -42.89 19.94 19.62
N ALA A 4 -43.28 19.41 18.46
CA ALA A 4 -42.39 18.71 17.54
C ALA A 4 -41.45 19.71 16.85
N ALA A 5 -40.20 19.30 16.61
CA ALA A 5 -39.24 20.01 15.76
C ALA A 5 -39.06 19.28 14.42
N PRO A 6 -38.77 19.98 13.31
CA PRO A 6 -38.95 19.45 11.95
C PRO A 6 -37.72 18.71 11.43
N SER A 7 -38.00 17.67 10.63
CA SER A 7 -37.07 16.98 9.73
C SER A 7 -36.63 17.91 8.60
N VAL A 8 -35.34 17.94 8.29
CA VAL A 8 -34.79 18.58 7.08
C VAL A 8 -34.02 17.54 6.29
N SER A 9 -34.69 17.02 5.26
CA SER A 9 -34.09 16.37 4.11
C SER A 9 -34.07 17.36 2.94
N GLN A 10 -33.06 17.22 2.08
CA GLN A 10 -32.92 17.78 0.72
C GLN A 10 -32.39 19.22 0.55
N ALA A 11 -31.18 19.31 -0.01
CA ALA A 11 -30.77 20.32 -0.99
C ALA A 11 -29.67 19.69 -1.88
N ASN A 12 -30.03 19.28 -3.10
CA ASN A 12 -29.67 19.92 -4.39
C ASN A 12 -28.15 20.02 -4.64
N VAL A 13 -27.57 19.16 -5.48
CA VAL A 13 -27.49 19.29 -6.96
C VAL A 13 -27.06 20.70 -7.36
N LEU A 14 -25.76 20.88 -7.61
CA LEU A 14 -25.20 21.82 -8.58
C LEU A 14 -23.80 21.33 -8.98
N ARG A 15 -23.67 20.90 -10.25
CA ARG A 15 -22.39 20.73 -10.95
C ARG A 15 -21.80 22.10 -11.26
N PRO A 16 -20.49 22.17 -11.48
CA PRO A 16 -19.99 22.96 -12.60
C PRO A 16 -19.13 22.11 -13.54
N ASP A 17 -19.53 22.11 -14.81
CA ASP A 17 -18.65 21.87 -15.96
C ASP A 17 -17.50 22.88 -15.94
N VAL A 18 -16.26 22.41 -15.95
CA VAL A 18 -15.07 23.25 -16.19
C VAL A 18 -14.03 22.49 -17.01
N LEU A 19 -14.07 22.78 -18.31
CA LEU A 19 -12.97 23.02 -19.25
C LEU A 19 -11.84 21.98 -19.41
N ASP A 20 -11.87 21.33 -20.58
CA ASP A 20 -10.71 20.73 -21.26
C ASP A 20 -9.67 21.80 -21.64
N PRO A 21 -8.38 21.64 -21.31
CA PRO A 21 -7.31 22.31 -22.02
C PRO A 21 -6.83 21.47 -23.23
N PRO A 22 -6.55 22.11 -24.39
CA PRO A 22 -6.17 21.42 -25.61
C PRO A 22 -4.68 21.03 -25.65
N GLY A 23 -4.42 19.90 -26.29
CA GLY A 23 -3.28 19.65 -27.19
C GLY A 23 -1.87 19.98 -26.70
N LEU A 24 -1.18 18.97 -26.17
CA LEU A 24 0.28 18.91 -26.24
C LEU A 24 0.69 17.72 -27.11
N LEU A 25 1.05 18.04 -28.35
CA LEU A 25 1.81 17.18 -29.25
C LEU A 25 3.24 17.08 -28.70
N TYR A 26 3.67 15.87 -28.36
CA TYR A 26 5.08 15.56 -28.16
C TYR A 26 5.56 14.75 -29.36
N ASP A 27 6.50 15.33 -30.11
CA ASP A 27 7.28 14.63 -31.13
C ASP A 27 8.23 13.64 -30.44
N LEU A 28 8.01 12.34 -30.66
CA LEU A 28 8.91 11.28 -30.25
C LEU A 28 9.86 10.98 -31.41
N THR A 29 11.09 11.48 -31.33
CA THR A 29 12.19 11.02 -32.19
C THR A 29 12.55 9.58 -31.82
N SER A 30 12.19 8.65 -32.70
CA SER A 30 12.61 7.24 -32.65
C SER A 30 14.12 7.11 -32.89
N ALA A 31 14.88 6.77 -31.86
CA ALA A 31 16.24 6.24 -32.00
C ALA A 31 16.17 4.70 -31.95
N SER A 32 16.25 4.09 -33.13
CA SER A 32 16.37 2.64 -33.30
C SER A 32 17.79 2.19 -32.97
N HIS A 33 18.01 1.65 -31.77
CA HIS A 33 19.22 0.88 -31.48
C HIS A 33 18.97 -0.60 -31.76
N ALA A 34 19.57 -1.06 -32.87
CA ALA A 34 19.69 -2.47 -33.20
C ALA A 34 20.66 -3.14 -32.20
N TYR A 35 20.13 -3.99 -31.32
CA TYR A 35 20.97 -4.86 -30.49
C TYR A 35 21.32 -6.12 -31.27
N SER A 36 22.64 -6.31 -31.45
CA SER A 36 23.24 -7.53 -31.98
C SER A 36 22.98 -8.70 -31.04
N ASN A 37 22.46 -9.78 -31.62
CA ASN A 37 22.04 -10.98 -30.92
C ASN A 37 23.25 -11.90 -30.71
N THR A 38 23.98 -11.73 -29.60
CA THR A 38 24.98 -12.73 -29.16
C THR A 38 24.31 -13.78 -28.30
N ASN A 39 24.22 -14.97 -28.90
CA ASN A 39 23.73 -16.22 -28.35
C ASN A 39 24.61 -16.63 -27.16
N ALA A 40 24.26 -16.19 -25.95
CA ALA A 40 24.85 -16.66 -24.71
C ALA A 40 23.93 -17.75 -24.13
N SER A 41 24.50 -18.94 -23.98
CA SER A 41 23.93 -20.12 -23.33
C SER A 41 23.05 -19.73 -22.13
N GLN A 42 21.76 -20.05 -22.21
CA GLN A 42 20.82 -19.78 -21.14
C GLN A 42 21.29 -20.52 -19.88
N PRO A 43 21.46 -19.84 -18.73
CA PRO A 43 21.63 -20.52 -17.47
C PRO A 43 20.35 -21.30 -17.20
N SER A 44 20.50 -22.59 -16.90
CA SER A 44 19.40 -23.44 -16.45
C SER A 44 18.57 -22.67 -15.43
N THR A 45 17.32 -22.38 -15.78
CA THR A 45 16.36 -21.74 -14.91
C THR A 45 16.17 -22.64 -13.70
N ASN A 46 16.87 -22.31 -12.61
CA ASN A 46 16.52 -22.78 -11.29
C ASN A 46 15.06 -22.36 -11.10
N PHE A 47 14.15 -23.33 -11.14
CA PHE A 47 12.76 -23.13 -10.78
C PHE A 47 12.76 -22.71 -9.31
N VAL A 48 12.79 -21.40 -9.06
CA VAL A 48 12.55 -20.86 -7.73
C VAL A 48 11.10 -21.17 -7.42
N GLU A 49 10.88 -22.14 -6.55
CA GLU A 49 9.56 -22.52 -6.08
C GLU A 49 8.90 -21.28 -5.48
N GLN A 50 7.87 -20.77 -6.16
CA GLN A 50 7.17 -19.57 -5.69
C GLN A 50 6.37 -19.95 -4.45
N LYS A 51 6.84 -19.46 -3.30
CA LYS A 51 6.10 -19.57 -2.04
C LYS A 51 4.79 -18.81 -2.17
N LEU A 52 3.68 -19.51 -1.97
CA LEU A 52 2.35 -18.91 -1.87
C LEU A 52 2.10 -18.52 -0.41
N TYR A 53 1.52 -17.35 -0.21
CA TYR A 53 1.18 -16.85 1.11
C TYR A 53 -0.34 -16.81 1.28
N THR A 54 -0.79 -17.19 2.45
CA THR A 54 -2.17 -17.00 2.90
C THR A 54 -2.44 -15.52 3.17
N ASP A 55 -3.70 -15.11 3.10
CA ASP A 55 -4.06 -13.71 3.37
C ASP A 55 -3.63 -13.28 4.80
N ASP A 56 -3.75 -14.17 5.79
CA ASP A 56 -3.29 -13.91 7.16
C ASP A 56 -1.78 -13.66 7.25
N GLU A 57 -0.95 -14.42 6.53
CA GLU A 57 0.49 -14.19 6.46
C GLU A 57 0.80 -12.84 5.80
N LEU A 58 0.09 -12.49 4.73
CA LEU A 58 0.25 -11.19 4.07
C LEU A 58 -0.10 -10.02 4.99
N GLU A 59 -1.15 -10.16 5.82
CA GLU A 59 -1.46 -9.14 6.82
C GLU A 59 -0.33 -8.95 7.84
N LEU A 60 0.26 -10.06 8.30
CA LEU A 60 1.38 -10.02 9.25
C LEU A 60 2.61 -9.37 8.62
N PHE A 61 2.98 -9.72 7.38
CA PHE A 61 4.09 -9.06 6.67
C PHE A 61 3.87 -7.57 6.51
N LEU A 62 2.66 -7.13 6.17
CA LEU A 62 2.34 -5.71 6.06
C LEU A 62 2.48 -4.99 7.42
N ILE A 63 1.98 -5.58 8.50
CA ILE A 63 2.07 -4.99 9.84
C ILE A 63 3.54 -4.91 10.29
N GLU A 64 4.31 -5.98 10.08
CA GLU A 64 5.72 -6.04 10.43
C GLU A 64 6.52 -4.97 9.67
N TRP A 65 6.33 -4.87 8.35
CA TRP A 65 6.98 -3.86 7.52
C TRP A 65 6.59 -2.42 7.89
N ILE A 66 5.33 -2.19 8.27
CA ILE A 66 4.88 -0.87 8.75
C ILE A 66 5.62 -0.48 10.04
N ASN A 67 5.73 -1.41 10.98
CA ASN A 67 6.32 -1.16 12.29
C ASN A 67 7.87 -1.16 12.24
N ASN A 68 8.45 -1.95 11.34
CA ASN A 68 9.89 -2.08 11.16
C ASN A 68 10.21 -2.19 9.65
N PRO A 69 10.36 -1.06 8.94
CA PRO A 69 10.65 -1.06 7.50
C PRO A 69 11.97 -1.75 7.13
N SER A 70 12.90 -1.85 8.08
CA SER A 70 14.17 -2.57 7.91
C SER A 70 14.08 -4.07 8.17
N CYS A 71 12.89 -4.63 8.40
CA CYS A 71 12.75 -6.07 8.59
C CYS A 71 13.13 -6.83 7.30
N ASN A 72 13.80 -7.97 7.46
CA ASN A 72 14.14 -8.82 6.34
C ASN A 72 12.90 -9.62 5.90
N THR A 73 12.01 -8.94 5.19
CA THR A 73 10.80 -9.54 4.62
C THR A 73 11.14 -10.29 3.34
N PRO A 74 10.54 -11.48 3.10
CA PRO A 74 10.72 -12.20 1.85
C PRO A 74 10.01 -11.51 0.66
N ILE A 75 9.18 -10.50 0.93
CA ILE A 75 8.41 -9.76 -0.09
C ILE A 75 9.20 -8.50 -0.47
N ARG A 76 9.55 -8.38 -1.75
CA ARG A 76 10.33 -7.23 -2.25
C ARG A 76 9.51 -5.94 -2.27
N GLU A 77 10.17 -4.82 -2.01
CA GLU A 77 9.61 -3.48 -2.23
C GLU A 77 9.69 -3.08 -3.71
N MET A 78 8.58 -2.64 -4.30
CA MET A 78 8.52 -2.24 -5.72
C MET A 78 7.32 -1.33 -6.00
N PRO A 79 7.47 -0.21 -6.74
CA PRO A 79 6.35 0.65 -7.10
C PRO A 79 5.53 0.03 -8.24
N VAL A 80 4.67 -0.93 -7.91
CA VAL A 80 3.92 -1.80 -8.85
C VAL A 80 3.23 -1.04 -9.99
N TYR A 81 2.61 0.11 -9.69
CA TYR A 81 1.85 0.88 -10.68
C TYR A 81 2.71 1.55 -11.77
N LEU A 82 4.05 1.47 -11.68
CA LEU A 82 4.98 2.01 -12.67
C LEU A 82 5.52 0.95 -13.66
N TYR A 83 5.14 -0.32 -13.51
CA TYR A 83 5.66 -1.43 -14.33
C TYR A 83 4.55 -2.07 -15.17
N ASP A 84 4.91 -2.58 -16.35
CA ASP A 84 4.03 -3.46 -17.13
C ASP A 84 3.85 -4.80 -16.40
N LEU A 85 2.68 -5.43 -16.56
CA LEU A 85 2.39 -6.75 -16.02
C LEU A 85 3.39 -7.82 -16.47
N ASP A 86 3.88 -7.73 -17.70
CA ASP A 86 4.88 -8.68 -18.21
C ASP A 86 6.21 -8.57 -17.44
N GLN A 87 6.56 -7.36 -16.98
CA GLN A 87 7.75 -7.12 -16.15
C GLN A 87 7.55 -7.58 -14.70
N LEU A 88 6.31 -7.54 -14.21
CA LEU A 88 5.95 -7.99 -12.86
C LEU A 88 5.82 -9.51 -12.75
N ARG A 89 5.66 -10.22 -13.87
CA ARG A 89 5.43 -11.67 -13.89
C ARG A 89 6.73 -12.46 -13.82
N SER A 90 6.98 -13.12 -12.68
CA SER A 90 8.22 -13.90 -12.46
C SER A 90 8.06 -15.43 -12.52
N GLY A 91 7.12 -15.94 -13.32
CA GLY A 91 7.00 -17.39 -13.58
C GLY A 91 5.94 -18.16 -12.81
N GLY A 92 5.05 -17.50 -12.07
CA GLY A 92 3.89 -18.15 -11.46
C GLY A 92 2.65 -17.27 -11.39
N ASN A 93 1.62 -17.80 -10.72
CA ASN A 93 0.26 -17.24 -10.77
C ASN A 93 0.01 -16.13 -9.77
N GLU A 94 0.82 -16.03 -8.72
CA GLU A 94 0.67 -14.99 -7.72
C GLU A 94 2.01 -14.29 -7.51
N GLN A 95 1.96 -12.97 -7.36
CA GLN A 95 3.11 -12.14 -7.10
C GLN A 95 2.79 -11.19 -5.95
N TYR A 96 3.78 -10.91 -5.10
CA TYR A 96 3.60 -10.13 -3.89
C TYR A 96 4.64 -9.03 -3.84
N PHE A 97 4.21 -7.81 -3.55
CA PHE A 97 5.07 -6.64 -3.46
C PHE A 97 4.68 -5.77 -2.27
N LEU A 98 5.66 -5.18 -1.63
CA LEU A 98 5.47 -4.06 -0.71
C LEU A 98 5.64 -2.77 -1.49
N MET A 99 4.82 -1.76 -1.19
CA MET A 99 4.97 -0.48 -1.87
C MET A 99 4.50 0.70 -1.03
N VAL A 100 5.11 1.84 -1.30
CA VAL A 100 4.62 3.14 -0.87
C VAL A 100 3.73 3.72 -1.98
N LEU A 101 2.45 3.89 -1.67
CA LEU A 101 1.46 4.50 -2.54
C LEU A 101 1.75 6.00 -2.66
N GLN A 102 2.09 6.45 -3.87
CA GLN A 102 2.20 7.88 -4.15
C GLN A 102 0.82 8.52 -4.13
N THR A 103 0.62 9.43 -3.18
CA THR A 103 -0.55 10.32 -3.16
C THR A 103 -0.36 11.42 -4.20
N PHE A 104 -1.35 11.58 -5.08
CA PHE A 104 -1.44 12.76 -5.95
C PHE A 104 -2.40 13.79 -5.34
N ARG A 105 -2.35 15.03 -5.85
CA ARG A 105 -3.24 16.13 -5.44
C ARG A 105 -4.68 15.61 -5.27
N GLU A 106 -5.34 16.01 -4.17
CA GLU A 106 -6.70 15.60 -3.77
C GLU A 106 -6.88 14.15 -3.23
N ASN A 107 -5.85 13.53 -2.63
CA ASN A 107 -5.92 12.16 -2.07
C ASN A 107 -6.28 11.06 -3.09
N LYS A 108 -6.18 11.36 -4.39
CA LYS A 108 -6.43 10.39 -5.46
C LYS A 108 -5.12 9.68 -5.81
N ILE A 109 -5.09 8.37 -5.68
CA ILE A 109 -3.95 7.54 -6.08
C ILE A 109 -4.02 7.34 -7.61
N LYS A 110 -2.98 7.78 -8.34
CA LYS A 110 -2.92 7.60 -9.80
C LYS A 110 -2.56 6.15 -10.11
N ARG A 111 -3.50 5.41 -10.68
CA ARG A 111 -3.35 4.01 -11.12
C ARG A 111 -3.42 3.86 -12.64
N LYS A 112 -2.97 4.88 -13.37
CA LYS A 112 -2.98 4.93 -14.85
C LYS A 112 -1.55 5.10 -15.36
N PHE A 113 -1.16 4.20 -16.26
CA PHE A 113 0.09 4.25 -17.01
C PHE A 113 -0.26 4.04 -18.48
N GLU A 114 0.07 5.01 -19.34
CA GLU A 114 -0.16 5.04 -20.81
C GLU A 114 -1.45 4.34 -21.29
N ASN A 115 -1.38 3.02 -21.51
CA ASN A 115 -2.43 2.20 -22.11
C ASN A 115 -3.17 1.29 -21.13
N HIS A 116 -2.89 1.41 -19.83
CA HIS A 116 -3.36 0.52 -18.78
C HIS A 116 -4.01 1.28 -17.63
N SER A 117 -5.05 0.70 -17.07
CA SER A 117 -5.74 1.23 -15.90
C SER A 117 -6.26 0.13 -14.99
N TRP A 118 -6.36 0.47 -13.72
CA TRP A 118 -6.94 -0.39 -12.69
C TRP A 118 -8.32 0.14 -12.33
N SER A 119 -9.37 -0.68 -12.50
CA SER A 119 -10.72 -0.33 -12.05
C SER A 119 -11.04 -1.02 -10.75
N TYR A 120 -11.51 -0.26 -9.77
CA TYR A 120 -12.06 -0.78 -8.52
C TYR A 120 -13.12 -1.85 -8.82
N SER A 121 -13.05 -2.95 -8.08
CA SER A 121 -13.99 -4.08 -8.19
C SER A 121 -14.73 -4.29 -6.88
N THR A 122 -13.99 -4.60 -5.81
CA THR A 122 -14.57 -4.99 -4.52
C THR A 122 -13.70 -4.54 -3.35
N LEU A 123 -14.32 -4.36 -2.20
CA LEU A 123 -13.68 -4.11 -0.92
C LEU A 123 -14.03 -5.26 0.03
N ALA A 124 -13.01 -5.84 0.65
CA ALA A 124 -13.11 -6.82 1.71
C ALA A 124 -12.32 -6.33 2.93
N TYR A 125 -12.56 -6.97 4.07
CA TYR A 125 -11.85 -6.68 5.31
C TYR A 125 -11.28 -7.98 5.85
N GLY A 126 -9.97 -7.98 6.11
CA GLY A 126 -9.35 -9.03 6.88
C GLY A 126 -9.28 -8.67 8.37
N LYS A 127 -8.40 -9.33 9.11
CA LYS A 127 -8.31 -9.16 10.57
C LYS A 127 -7.74 -7.80 10.95
N PHE A 128 -6.75 -7.32 10.20
CA PHE A 128 -6.10 -6.04 10.43
C PHE A 128 -6.10 -5.14 9.19
N THR A 129 -6.50 -5.65 8.03
CA THR A 129 -6.38 -4.92 6.77
C THR A 129 -7.72 -4.62 6.09
N GLU A 130 -7.73 -3.56 5.29
CA GLU A 130 -8.70 -3.33 4.22
C GLU A 130 -8.09 -3.88 2.93
N GLN A 131 -8.87 -4.68 2.20
CA GLN A 131 -8.43 -5.36 1.00
C GLN A 131 -9.22 -4.85 -0.19
N VAL A 132 -8.57 -4.09 -1.07
CA VAL A 132 -9.21 -3.53 -2.26
C VAL A 132 -8.80 -4.32 -3.49
N THR A 133 -9.78 -4.92 -4.17
CA THR A 133 -9.54 -5.63 -5.42
C THR A 133 -9.74 -4.70 -6.61
N TYR A 134 -8.76 -4.69 -7.51
CA TYR A 134 -8.79 -4.00 -8.79
C TYR A 134 -8.73 -4.98 -9.95
N GLN A 135 -9.49 -4.69 -10.98
CA GLN A 135 -9.44 -5.39 -12.25
C GLN A 135 -8.57 -4.64 -13.25
N TYR A 136 -7.79 -5.37 -14.02
CA TYR A 136 -6.89 -4.80 -15.03
C TYR A 136 -7.62 -4.46 -16.32
N LYS A 137 -7.38 -3.26 -16.85
CA LYS A 137 -7.84 -2.83 -18.17
C LYS A 137 -6.65 -2.43 -19.03
N LYS A 138 -6.59 -2.95 -20.25
CA LYS A 138 -5.63 -2.60 -21.30
C LYS A 138 -6.39 -2.07 -22.51
N ASP A 139 -6.06 -0.87 -22.97
CA ASP A 139 -6.73 -0.20 -24.09
C ASP A 139 -8.26 -0.08 -23.88
N GLY A 140 -8.65 0.23 -22.64
CA GLY A 140 -10.06 0.29 -22.20
C GLY A 140 -10.77 -1.06 -22.07
N LYS A 141 -10.14 -2.17 -22.49
CA LYS A 141 -10.71 -3.52 -22.42
C LYS A 141 -10.31 -4.23 -21.13
N LEU A 142 -11.29 -4.88 -20.50
CA LEU A 142 -11.09 -5.67 -19.28
C LEU A 142 -10.33 -6.97 -19.58
N ILE A 143 -9.20 -7.17 -18.90
CA ILE A 143 -8.42 -8.41 -18.93
C ILE A 143 -8.80 -9.23 -17.70
N LYS A 144 -9.72 -10.19 -17.86
CA LYS A 144 -10.26 -10.98 -16.72
C LYS A 144 -9.23 -11.89 -16.04
N ASP A 145 -8.09 -12.09 -16.68
CA ASP A 145 -7.09 -13.04 -16.24
C ASP A 145 -6.09 -12.41 -15.28
N VAL A 146 -6.25 -11.12 -14.97
CA VAL A 146 -5.38 -10.40 -14.04
C VAL A 146 -6.21 -9.56 -13.09
N ARG A 147 -5.92 -9.71 -11.79
CA ARG A 147 -6.44 -8.83 -10.74
C ARG A 147 -5.34 -8.46 -9.76
N ILE A 148 -5.48 -7.29 -9.17
CA ILE A 148 -4.65 -6.86 -8.04
C ILE A 148 -5.52 -6.81 -6.79
N ILE A 149 -4.94 -7.20 -5.66
CA ILE A 149 -5.52 -7.04 -4.32
C ILE A 149 -4.53 -6.19 -3.51
N GLU A 150 -4.97 -5.02 -3.09
CA GLU A 150 -4.22 -4.05 -2.30
C GLU A 150 -4.63 -4.20 -0.82
N PHE A 151 -3.68 -4.58 0.03
CA PHE A 151 -3.84 -4.69 1.48
C PHE A 151 -3.32 -3.42 2.13
N THR A 152 -4.16 -2.75 2.93
CA THR A 152 -3.78 -1.58 3.72
C THR A 152 -4.16 -1.77 5.18
N LYS A 153 -3.31 -1.36 6.13
CA LYS A 153 -3.58 -1.55 7.57
C LYS A 153 -4.72 -0.63 8.03
N ARG A 154 -5.74 -1.17 8.69
CA ARG A 154 -6.81 -0.39 9.33
C ARG A 154 -6.24 0.47 10.45
N GLY A 155 -6.54 1.77 10.42
CA GLY A 155 -5.96 2.76 11.34
C GLY A 155 -4.44 2.96 11.18
N GLY A 156 -3.84 2.42 10.11
CA GLY A 156 -2.42 2.57 9.80
C GLY A 156 -2.14 3.65 8.74
N PRO A 157 -0.86 3.80 8.37
CA PRO A 157 -0.44 4.67 7.26
C PRO A 157 -1.14 4.25 5.96
N LYS A 158 -1.83 5.20 5.32
CA LYS A 158 -2.59 4.97 4.07
C LYS A 158 -1.72 4.97 2.82
N ASP A 159 -0.48 5.42 2.94
CA ASP A 159 0.55 5.42 1.92
C ASP A 159 1.35 4.10 1.90
N LYS A 160 1.11 3.16 2.81
CA LYS A 160 1.81 1.86 2.84
C LYS A 160 0.86 0.72 2.49
N ALA A 161 1.22 -0.06 1.48
CA ALA A 161 0.40 -1.18 1.02
C ALA A 161 1.24 -2.42 0.69
N LEU A 162 0.62 -3.58 0.87
CA LEU A 162 1.05 -4.84 0.29
C LEU A 162 0.14 -5.14 -0.90
N VAL A 163 0.74 -5.51 -2.03
CA VAL A 163 0.04 -5.76 -3.28
C VAL A 163 0.20 -7.22 -3.67
N LYS A 164 -0.92 -7.93 -3.82
CA LYS A 164 -1.00 -9.27 -4.40
C LYS A 164 -1.51 -9.16 -5.83
N ILE A 165 -0.73 -9.61 -6.80
CA ILE A 165 -1.16 -9.73 -8.21
C ILE A 165 -1.50 -11.18 -8.47
N VAL A 166 -2.70 -11.45 -9.00
CA VAL A 166 -3.16 -12.79 -9.36
C VAL A 166 -3.34 -12.88 -10.86
N PHE A 167 -2.61 -13.81 -11.47
CA PHE A 167 -2.69 -14.22 -12.87
C PHE A 167 -3.48 -15.53 -12.97
N ASN A 168 -4.71 -15.47 -13.46
CA ASN A 168 -5.52 -16.65 -13.72
C ASN A 168 -5.13 -17.24 -15.07
N ASP A 169 -4.33 -18.30 -15.08
CA ASP A 169 -3.95 -18.96 -16.32
C ASP A 169 -5.13 -19.80 -16.87
N ARG A 170 -5.85 -19.26 -17.87
CA ARG A 170 -6.98 -19.95 -18.51
C ARG A 170 -6.62 -21.29 -19.14
N ARG A 171 -5.34 -21.54 -19.43
CA ARG A 171 -4.88 -22.74 -20.11
C ARG A 171 -5.18 -24.04 -19.34
N LYS A 172 -5.35 -23.98 -18.01
CA LYS A 172 -5.72 -25.17 -17.21
C LYS A 172 -7.21 -25.55 -17.28
N GLY A 173 -8.10 -24.61 -17.65
CA GLY A 173 -9.54 -24.87 -17.73
C GLY A 173 -9.96 -25.61 -19.00
N ASP A 174 -9.29 -25.37 -20.13
CA ASP A 174 -9.68 -25.94 -21.41
C ASP A 174 -9.19 -27.38 -21.64
N LEU A 175 -8.11 -27.82 -20.96
CA LEU A 175 -7.68 -29.22 -21.01
C LEU A 175 -8.67 -30.16 -20.32
N HIS A 176 -9.23 -29.77 -19.16
CA HIS A 176 -10.19 -30.62 -18.46
C HIS A 176 -11.60 -30.61 -19.08
N ARG A 177 -11.95 -29.57 -19.83
CA ARG A 177 -13.25 -29.53 -20.52
C ARG A 177 -13.27 -30.42 -21.76
N LYS A 178 -12.13 -30.66 -22.41
CA LYS A 178 -12.03 -31.61 -23.54
C LYS A 178 -11.81 -33.06 -23.13
N GLN A 179 -11.34 -33.34 -21.90
CA GLN A 179 -11.11 -34.72 -21.43
C GLN A 179 -12.35 -35.37 -20.80
N LYS A 180 -13.39 -34.60 -20.46
CA LYS A 180 -14.61 -35.12 -19.82
C LYS A 180 -15.61 -35.75 -20.79
N ASP A 181 -15.48 -35.47 -22.08
CA ASP A 181 -16.41 -35.97 -23.11
C ASP A 181 -15.91 -37.22 -23.85
N VAL A 182 -14.71 -37.73 -23.54
CA VAL A 182 -14.17 -38.96 -24.15
C VAL A 182 -13.39 -39.82 -23.15
N LEU A 183 -14.08 -40.35 -22.14
CA LEU A 183 -13.57 -41.48 -21.35
C LEU A 183 -14.65 -42.57 -21.29
N PRO A 184 -14.45 -43.72 -21.97
CA PRO A 184 -15.43 -44.82 -21.95
C PRO A 184 -15.60 -45.34 -20.53
N LYS A 185 -16.85 -45.52 -20.10
CA LYS A 185 -17.27 -46.02 -18.77
C LYS A 185 -16.67 -47.38 -18.34
N GLN A 186 -15.86 -48.04 -19.17
CA GLN A 186 -15.29 -49.36 -18.89
C GLN A 186 -14.00 -49.36 -18.06
N VAL A 187 -13.23 -48.27 -17.99
CA VAL A 187 -11.93 -48.28 -17.26
C VAL A 187 -12.10 -48.03 -15.75
N LEU A 188 -13.12 -47.27 -15.34
CA LEU A 188 -13.40 -47.00 -13.92
C LEU A 188 -14.02 -48.18 -13.17
N GLN A 189 -14.53 -49.18 -13.90
CA GLN A 189 -15.12 -50.38 -13.28
C GLN A 189 -14.08 -51.50 -13.04
N MET A 190 -12.96 -51.53 -13.78
CA MET A 190 -11.89 -52.52 -13.54
C MET A 190 -10.99 -52.17 -12.35
N GLN A 191 -10.78 -50.89 -12.03
CA GLN A 191 -9.93 -50.52 -10.88
C GLN A 191 -10.61 -50.66 -9.51
N LYS A 192 -11.95 -50.68 -9.44
CA LYS A 192 -12.66 -50.96 -8.18
C LYS A 192 -12.73 -52.44 -7.82
N SER A 193 -12.54 -53.33 -8.79
CA SER A 193 -12.62 -54.79 -8.57
C SER A 193 -11.30 -55.43 -8.15
N GLN A 194 -10.16 -54.72 -8.18
CA GLN A 194 -8.86 -55.25 -7.77
C GLN A 194 -8.34 -54.73 -6.41
N LEU A 195 -9.08 -53.84 -5.73
CA LEU A 195 -8.68 -53.30 -4.42
C LEU A 195 -9.40 -53.95 -3.22
N GLN A 196 -10.24 -54.96 -3.43
CA GLN A 196 -10.72 -55.83 -2.34
C GLN A 196 -9.82 -57.05 -2.19
N GLY A 197 -8.57 -56.81 -1.76
CA GLY A 197 -7.81 -57.82 -1.04
C GLY A 197 -8.22 -57.80 0.44
N PRO A 198 -8.27 -58.95 1.13
CA PRO A 198 -8.57 -58.96 2.56
C PRO A 198 -7.42 -58.26 3.29
N ALA A 199 -7.70 -57.06 3.79
CA ALA A 199 -6.83 -56.37 4.74
C ALA A 199 -6.78 -57.22 6.01
N LYS A 200 -5.78 -58.11 6.08
CA LYS A 200 -5.34 -58.67 7.36
C LYS A 200 -4.76 -57.52 8.15
N GLU A 201 -5.55 -57.06 9.11
CA GLU A 201 -5.13 -56.22 10.22
C GLU A 201 -3.86 -56.81 10.84
N SER A 202 -2.70 -56.25 10.48
CA SER A 202 -1.53 -56.29 11.35
C SER A 202 -1.71 -55.16 12.34
N GLN A 203 -2.49 -55.46 13.38
CA GLN A 203 -2.69 -54.60 14.54
C GLN A 203 -1.46 -54.67 15.46
N ASP A 204 -0.25 -54.54 14.90
CA ASP A 204 0.95 -54.30 15.70
C ASP A 204 0.96 -52.82 16.05
N LYS A 205 0.28 -52.51 17.15
CA LYS A 205 0.33 -51.23 17.84
C LYS A 205 1.79 -50.96 18.22
N CYS A 206 2.47 -50.16 17.41
CA CYS A 206 3.76 -49.60 17.78
C CYS A 206 3.55 -48.71 19.01
N GLU A 207 3.90 -49.19 20.21
CA GLU A 207 3.76 -48.44 21.49
C GLU A 207 4.39 -47.04 21.41
N SER A 208 5.43 -46.87 20.58
CA SER A 208 6.07 -45.58 20.36
C SER A 208 5.15 -44.56 19.66
N CYS A 209 4.27 -44.98 18.75
CA CYS A 209 3.27 -44.11 18.14
C CYS A 209 2.19 -43.66 19.12
N SER A 210 1.81 -44.52 20.09
CA SER A 210 0.85 -44.16 21.13
C SER A 210 1.41 -43.07 22.05
N LYS A 211 2.66 -43.24 22.52
CA LYS A 211 3.34 -42.26 23.38
C LYS A 211 3.55 -40.91 22.68
N LEU A 212 3.90 -40.93 21.39
CA LEU A 212 4.08 -39.69 20.63
C LEU A 212 2.77 -38.91 20.48
N LYS A 213 1.66 -39.62 20.26
CA LYS A 213 0.33 -39.00 20.18
C LYS A 213 -0.07 -38.36 21.51
N GLU A 214 0.11 -39.08 22.62
CA GLU A 214 -0.18 -38.55 23.97
C GLU A 214 0.64 -37.28 24.29
N MET A 215 1.94 -37.27 23.93
CA MET A 215 2.78 -36.08 24.09
C MET A 215 2.29 -34.90 23.24
N TYR A 216 1.88 -35.15 21.99
CA TYR A 216 1.38 -34.11 21.10
C TYR A 216 0.04 -33.54 21.60
N ASP A 217 -0.89 -34.41 22.01
CA ASP A 217 -2.19 -34.00 22.55
C ASP A 217 -2.01 -33.19 23.85
N SER A 218 -1.09 -33.61 24.72
CA SER A 218 -0.74 -32.85 25.94
C SER A 218 -0.13 -31.49 25.63
N LEU A 219 0.77 -31.41 24.64
CA LEU A 219 1.38 -30.14 24.22
C LEU A 219 0.34 -29.20 23.60
N LEU A 220 -0.58 -29.73 22.79
CA LEU A 220 -1.67 -28.97 22.18
C LEU A 220 -2.57 -28.38 23.28
N GLN A 221 -2.97 -29.20 24.26
CA GLN A 221 -3.78 -28.76 25.39
C GLN A 221 -3.07 -27.67 26.22
N GLN A 222 -1.76 -27.81 26.45
CA GLN A 222 -0.99 -26.78 27.13
C GLN A 222 -0.99 -25.45 26.35
N LYS A 223 -0.83 -25.50 25.03
CA LYS A 223 -0.83 -24.30 24.19
C LYS A 223 -2.20 -23.64 24.10
N GLU A 224 -3.28 -24.41 24.10
CA GLU A 224 -4.65 -23.88 24.20
C GLU A 224 -4.87 -23.14 25.52
N GLN A 225 -4.41 -23.71 26.64
CA GLN A 225 -4.48 -23.08 27.96
C GLN A 225 -3.67 -21.78 28.03
N GLU A 226 -2.42 -21.79 27.54
CA GLU A 226 -1.57 -20.58 27.47
C GLU A 226 -2.24 -19.48 26.63
N LEU A 227 -2.86 -19.85 25.51
CA LEU A 227 -3.57 -18.92 24.65
C LEU A 227 -4.78 -18.30 25.37
N ASP A 228 -5.54 -19.09 26.12
CA ASP A 228 -6.70 -18.60 26.87
C ASP A 228 -6.29 -17.70 28.05
N ASP A 229 -5.18 -18.01 28.73
CA ASP A 229 -4.60 -17.13 29.76
C ASP A 229 -4.15 -15.78 29.19
N VAL A 230 -3.52 -15.80 28.00
CA VAL A 230 -3.13 -14.56 27.29
C VAL A 230 -4.37 -13.76 26.88
N LYS A 231 -5.40 -14.41 26.32
CA LYS A 231 -6.67 -13.73 25.98
C LYS A 231 -7.31 -13.10 27.22
N LYS A 232 -7.28 -13.79 28.36
CA LYS A 232 -7.81 -13.28 29.62
C LYS A 232 -7.04 -12.04 30.09
N LYS A 233 -5.70 -12.10 30.14
CA LYS A 233 -4.85 -10.95 30.50
C LYS A 233 -5.06 -9.76 29.57
N LEU A 234 -5.20 -10.00 28.26
CA LEU A 234 -5.45 -8.94 27.29
C LEU A 234 -6.80 -8.24 27.54
N LYS A 235 -7.86 -9.00 27.87
CA LYS A 235 -9.16 -8.44 28.23
C LYS A 235 -9.08 -7.60 29.51
N GLU A 236 -8.39 -8.08 30.54
CA GLU A 236 -8.20 -7.35 31.80
C GLU A 236 -7.44 -6.04 31.59
N MET A 237 -6.36 -6.08 30.79
CA MET A 237 -5.58 -4.89 30.43
C MET A 237 -6.42 -3.87 29.65
N TYR A 238 -7.24 -4.33 28.70
CA TYR A 238 -8.12 -3.46 27.92
C TYR A 238 -9.17 -2.77 28.80
N VAL A 239 -9.78 -3.50 29.73
CA VAL A 239 -10.73 -2.94 30.70
C VAL A 239 -10.06 -1.90 31.59
N SER A 240 -8.86 -2.19 32.09
CA SER A 240 -8.09 -1.24 32.92
C SER A 240 -7.72 0.04 32.15
N LEU A 241 -7.33 -0.09 30.88
CA LEU A 241 -7.02 1.06 30.02
C LEU A 241 -8.26 1.93 29.75
N LEU A 242 -9.42 1.31 29.51
CA LEU A 242 -10.67 2.05 29.34
C LEU A 242 -11.04 2.84 30.60
N GLN A 243 -10.96 2.21 31.77
CA GLN A 243 -11.21 2.88 33.05
C GLN A 243 -10.26 4.05 33.29
N GLN A 244 -8.96 3.90 32.96
CA GLN A 244 -8.00 4.99 33.04
C GLN A 244 -8.41 6.17 32.13
N LYS A 245 -8.84 5.88 30.90
CA LYS A 245 -9.25 6.94 29.95
C LYS A 245 -10.55 7.63 30.35
N GLU A 246 -11.49 6.90 30.95
CA GLU A 246 -12.70 7.49 31.54
C GLU A 246 -12.33 8.44 32.69
N GLN A 247 -11.42 8.05 33.58
CA GLN A 247 -10.95 8.90 34.67
C GLN A 247 -10.24 10.17 34.15
N GLU A 248 -9.34 10.03 33.17
CA GLU A 248 -8.67 11.18 32.54
C GLU A 248 -9.68 12.15 31.89
N LEU A 249 -10.73 11.62 31.26
CA LEU A 249 -11.79 12.42 30.65
C LEU A 249 -12.58 13.20 31.71
N ASP A 250 -12.90 12.58 32.85
CA ASP A 250 -13.62 13.24 33.93
C ASP A 250 -12.77 14.31 34.63
N ASP A 251 -11.47 14.09 34.79
CA ASP A 251 -10.53 15.11 35.26
C ASP A 251 -10.47 16.32 34.31
N VAL A 252 -10.45 16.07 33.00
CA VAL A 252 -10.50 17.13 31.98
C VAL A 252 -11.83 17.90 32.05
N LYS A 253 -12.97 17.22 32.18
CA LYS A 253 -14.27 17.88 32.34
C LYS A 253 -14.31 18.75 33.59
N LYS A 254 -13.76 18.27 34.70
CA LYS A 254 -13.68 19.03 35.94
C LYS A 254 -12.84 20.31 35.77
N LYS A 255 -11.63 20.19 35.19
CA LYS A 255 -10.77 21.35 34.89
C LYS A 255 -11.45 22.33 33.94
N TRP A 256 -12.19 21.83 32.96
CA TRP A 256 -12.96 22.67 32.04
C TRP A 256 -14.07 23.44 32.76
N GLN A 257 -14.83 22.80 33.64
CA GLN A 257 -15.85 23.46 34.45
C GLN A 257 -15.25 24.52 35.39
N GLU A 258 -14.11 24.24 36.02
CA GLU A 258 -13.37 25.21 36.84
C GLU A 258 -12.91 26.42 36.00
N ALA A 259 -12.39 26.18 34.79
CA ALA A 259 -11.99 27.25 33.87
C ALA A 259 -13.21 28.09 33.42
N GLN A 260 -14.34 27.45 33.11
CA GLN A 260 -15.59 28.16 32.78
C GLN A 260 -16.06 29.02 33.95
N ALA A 261 -16.00 28.52 35.20
CA ALA A 261 -16.35 29.30 36.37
C ALA A 261 -15.42 30.51 36.58
N GLN A 262 -14.11 30.36 36.30
CA GLN A 262 -13.15 31.46 36.36
C GLN A 262 -13.42 32.51 35.29
N VAL A 263 -13.68 32.11 34.04
CA VAL A 263 -14.07 33.01 32.95
C VAL A 263 -15.33 33.80 33.32
N ALA A 264 -16.35 33.13 33.85
CA ALA A 264 -17.57 33.78 34.30
C ALA A 264 -17.31 34.80 35.42
N LYS A 265 -16.39 34.49 36.35
CA LYS A 265 -15.99 35.40 37.44
C LYS A 265 -15.27 36.65 36.92
N LEU A 266 -14.50 36.54 35.84
CA LEU A 266 -13.80 37.66 35.21
C LEU A 266 -14.73 38.55 34.37
N GLY A 267 -15.99 38.12 34.13
CA GLY A 267 -16.94 38.86 33.29
C GLY A 267 -16.50 38.95 31.83
N LEU A 268 -15.57 38.09 31.38
CA LEU A 268 -15.09 38.08 30.02
C LEU A 268 -16.17 37.50 29.10
N SER A 269 -16.48 38.25 28.05
CA SER A 269 -17.32 37.75 26.97
C SER A 269 -16.55 36.73 26.13
N VAL A 270 -17.28 35.92 25.37
CA VAL A 270 -16.69 35.00 24.39
C VAL A 270 -15.78 35.74 23.39
N ASN A 271 -16.12 37.00 23.06
CA ASN A 271 -15.33 37.83 22.17
C ASN A 271 -14.00 38.23 22.81
N ASP A 272 -13.99 38.57 24.10
CA ASP A 272 -12.76 38.93 24.82
C ASP A 272 -11.79 37.74 24.87
N ILE A 273 -12.31 36.53 25.06
CA ILE A 273 -11.52 35.29 25.06
C ILE A 273 -10.94 35.03 23.66
N GLN A 274 -11.74 35.21 22.60
CA GLN A 274 -11.27 35.04 21.23
C GLN A 274 -10.19 36.05 20.85
N GLU A 275 -10.32 37.30 21.29
CA GLU A 275 -9.31 38.35 21.10
C GLU A 275 -8.00 37.99 21.81
N ILE A 276 -8.06 37.55 23.07
CA ILE A 276 -6.88 37.11 23.84
C ILE A 276 -6.18 35.93 23.17
N ILE A 277 -6.94 34.92 22.72
CA ILE A 277 -6.38 33.76 22.01
C ILE A 277 -5.72 34.19 20.69
N ARG A 278 -6.39 35.05 19.91
CA ARG A 278 -5.87 35.55 18.63
C ARG A 278 -4.56 36.32 18.84
N ALA A 279 -4.52 37.21 19.84
CA ALA A 279 -3.32 37.95 20.20
C ALA A 279 -2.18 37.02 20.66
N GLY A 280 -2.48 36.02 21.49
CA GLY A 280 -1.50 35.03 21.95
C GLY A 280 -0.91 34.19 20.80
N VAL A 281 -1.74 33.71 19.88
CA VAL A 281 -1.28 32.96 18.69
C VAL A 281 -0.42 33.83 17.78
N GLN A 282 -0.76 35.11 17.60
CA GLN A 282 0.06 36.05 16.83
C GLN A 282 1.42 36.31 17.48
N ALA A 283 1.46 36.52 18.80
CA ALA A 283 2.70 36.68 19.55
C ALA A 283 3.61 35.44 19.42
N LEU A 284 3.05 34.23 19.54
CA LEU A 284 3.80 32.98 19.36
C LEU A 284 4.35 32.82 17.94
N LYS A 285 3.60 33.22 16.91
CA LYS A 285 4.10 33.22 15.52
C LYS A 285 5.27 34.18 15.33
N GLN A 286 5.24 35.36 15.95
CA GLN A 286 6.34 36.33 15.87
C GLN A 286 7.59 35.81 16.59
N VAL A 287 7.43 35.18 17.76
CA VAL A 287 8.54 34.54 18.48
C VAL A 287 9.12 33.36 17.69
N GLY A 288 8.27 32.52 17.10
CA GLY A 288 8.70 31.40 16.25
C GLY A 288 9.43 31.84 14.98
N ALA A 289 8.99 32.92 14.34
CA ALA A 289 9.67 33.51 13.17
C ALA A 289 11.04 34.10 13.53
N SER A 290 11.22 34.53 14.78
CA SER A 290 12.48 35.08 15.29
C SER A 290 13.49 33.98 15.68
N LEU A 291 13.02 32.73 15.85
CA LEU A 291 13.83 31.56 16.24
C LEU A 291 14.30 30.71 15.05
N HIS A 292 13.99 31.10 13.81
CA HIS A 292 14.72 30.63 12.64
C HIS A 292 15.77 31.68 12.28
N PRO A 293 17.05 31.49 12.66
CA PRO A 293 18.11 32.30 12.11
C PRO A 293 18.06 32.08 10.60
N ARG A 294 17.94 33.18 9.83
CA ARG A 294 18.35 33.19 8.44
C ARG A 294 19.76 32.59 8.43
N GLN A 295 19.89 31.36 7.95
CA GLN A 295 21.17 30.91 7.42
C GLN A 295 21.41 31.87 6.27
N HIS A 296 22.25 32.87 6.54
CA HIS A 296 22.91 33.64 5.51
C HIS A 296 23.68 32.60 4.70
N ASP A 297 23.26 32.39 3.47
CA ASP A 297 24.08 31.76 2.44
C ASP A 297 25.32 32.67 2.28
N GLU A 298 26.38 32.38 3.05
CA GLU A 298 27.71 32.86 2.74
C GLU A 298 28.19 32.09 1.51
N GLU A 299 27.94 32.71 0.37
CA GLU A 299 28.55 32.43 -0.93
C GLU A 299 30.07 32.62 -0.77
N HIS A 300 30.78 31.54 -0.49
CA HIS A 300 32.24 31.50 -0.56
C HIS A 300 32.67 31.37 -2.02
N ASP A 301 32.88 32.53 -2.66
CA ASP A 301 33.77 32.64 -3.82
C ASP A 301 35.22 32.51 -3.33
N ASP A 302 35.80 31.32 -3.45
CA ASP A 302 37.26 31.18 -3.39
C ASP A 302 37.78 30.57 -4.70
N ALA A 303 38.43 31.45 -5.45
CA ALA A 303 39.23 31.14 -6.62
C ALA A 303 40.57 30.52 -6.19
N GLY A 304 40.94 29.40 -6.79
CA GLY A 304 42.24 28.77 -6.60
C GLY A 304 42.48 27.73 -7.68
N GLY A 305 43.29 28.07 -8.68
CA GLY A 305 43.38 27.34 -9.93
C GLY A 305 44.19 26.04 -9.85
N LEU A 306 44.11 25.27 -10.93
CA LEU A 306 45.26 24.77 -11.69
C LEU A 306 44.76 24.05 -12.93
N THR A 307 45.07 24.65 -14.08
CA THR A 307 44.90 24.10 -15.41
C THR A 307 45.86 22.93 -15.63
N TYR A 308 45.35 21.76 -15.99
CA TYR A 308 46.10 20.81 -16.81
C TYR A 308 45.41 20.65 -18.16
N ARG A 309 46.10 21.17 -19.16
CA ARG A 309 45.84 21.11 -20.59
C ARG A 309 46.27 19.74 -21.09
N GLN A 310 45.36 18.99 -21.69
CA GLN A 310 45.71 17.92 -22.62
C GLN A 310 44.89 18.12 -23.90
N ASP A 311 45.62 18.44 -24.95
CA ASP A 311 45.17 18.64 -26.31
C ASP A 311 44.70 17.32 -26.96
N GLY A 312 43.81 17.45 -27.95
CA GLY A 312 43.52 16.42 -28.95
C GLY A 312 42.02 16.29 -29.22
N GLY A 313 41.45 17.17 -30.04
CA GLY A 313 41.00 16.81 -31.41
C GLY A 313 39.51 16.43 -31.37
N GLU A 314 38.61 16.83 -32.25
CA GLU A 314 38.65 17.37 -33.60
C GLU A 314 37.29 18.08 -33.86
N ASN A 315 37.29 19.06 -34.77
CA ASN A 315 36.22 19.44 -35.70
C ASN A 315 34.82 19.90 -35.18
N GLY A 316 34.50 21.18 -35.47
CA GLY A 316 33.20 21.88 -35.24
C GLY A 316 32.06 21.46 -36.20
N PRO A 317 31.11 22.34 -36.63
CA PRO A 317 30.90 23.79 -36.42
C PRO A 317 29.65 24.05 -35.53
N GLY A 318 29.42 25.20 -34.89
CA GLY A 318 29.57 26.58 -35.36
C GLY A 318 28.21 27.14 -35.79
N LEU A 319 27.38 27.59 -34.85
CA LEU A 319 26.28 28.55 -35.13
C LEU A 319 26.32 29.70 -34.12
N ARG A 320 26.35 30.90 -34.72
CA ARG A 320 26.45 32.25 -34.16
C ARG A 320 25.19 32.55 -33.33
N SER A 321 25.30 33.02 -32.09
CA SER A 321 25.41 34.43 -31.69
C SER A 321 24.47 35.40 -32.45
N ALA A 322 23.44 35.87 -31.75
CA ALA A 322 22.89 37.20 -31.94
C ALA A 322 22.70 37.85 -30.56
N VAL A 323 23.61 38.78 -30.27
CA VAL A 323 23.53 39.82 -29.25
C VAL A 323 22.45 40.83 -29.67
N GLY A 324 21.68 41.35 -28.71
CA GLY A 324 20.81 42.51 -28.91
C GLY A 324 20.35 43.11 -27.59
N CYS A 325 20.86 44.31 -27.29
CA CYS A 325 20.47 45.25 -26.23
C CYS A 325 18.95 45.30 -25.99
N GLY A 326 18.42 45.45 -24.78
CA GLY A 326 18.68 46.55 -23.85
C GLY A 326 17.81 47.75 -24.23
N ILE A 327 16.78 48.08 -23.43
CA ILE A 327 16.20 49.42 -23.19
C ILE A 327 15.16 49.33 -22.06
N CYS A 328 15.26 50.29 -21.14
CA CYS A 328 14.39 50.59 -20.01
C CYS A 328 13.14 51.38 -20.45
N CYS A 329 12.04 51.27 -19.71
CA CYS A 329 10.97 52.27 -19.39
C CYS A 329 10.01 51.52 -18.43
N GLN A 330 9.94 51.78 -17.13
CA GLN A 330 9.36 52.93 -16.41
C GLN A 330 7.98 53.40 -16.91
N ASP A 331 7.01 53.21 -16.01
CA ASP A 331 5.83 54.00 -15.66
C ASP A 331 4.82 54.43 -16.73
N SER A 332 3.60 53.90 -16.61
CA SER A 332 2.33 54.64 -16.54
C SER A 332 1.24 53.79 -15.88
#